data_AF-A0A8T6MAV8-F1
#
_entry.id   AF-A0A8T6MAV8-F1
#
_cell.length_a   1.000
_cell.length_b   1.000
_cell.length_c   1.000
_cell.angle_alpha   90.00
_cell.angle_beta   90.00
_cell.angle_gamma   90.00
#
_symmetry.space_group_name_H-M   'P 1'
#
loop_
_entity.id
_entity.type
_entity.pdbx_description
1 polymer ?
#
loop_
_entity_poly.entity_id
_entity_poly.type
_entity_poly.pdbx_seq_one_letter_code
_entity_poly.pdbx_strand_id
1 'polypeptide(L)'
;MKLNTKRITTIEELSETLDLNLTEKEIKLLRYFLKKKIIHIANKKIIYPGVSETRKKQIEIEKNLSKLEKELNYWKNNKNKVERNKKLAPITMFLKKNYWRHKIKEITNKEYKQDVLDSRLTDKVLLDPEYSNLFETFLVNPDYRKKLKETINTSIVYKNNSIGGYSEKKKEFKIKTSEMKIDQLRKQLKESQFKKEMYDKIIEILKKYS
;
A
#
# COMPACT_ATOMS: atom_id res chain seq x y z
N MET A 1 13.79 -8.47 -55.22
CA MET A 1 13.37 -7.05 -55.11
C MET A 1 13.63 -6.59 -53.68
N LYS A 2 14.52 -5.62 -53.42
CA LYS A 2 14.75 -5.10 -52.07
C LYS A 2 13.59 -4.17 -51.70
N LEU A 3 12.81 -4.51 -50.68
CA LEU A 3 11.75 -3.62 -50.16
C LEU A 3 12.41 -2.39 -49.53
N ASN A 4 12.11 -1.21 -50.04
CA ASN A 4 12.59 0.04 -49.46
C ASN A 4 11.92 0.24 -48.10
N THR A 5 12.68 0.02 -47.02
CA THR A 5 12.16 0.06 -45.64
C THR A 5 12.59 1.36 -44.98
N LYS A 6 11.63 2.16 -44.53
CA LYS A 6 11.86 3.40 -43.78
C LYS A 6 11.77 3.11 -42.28
N ARG A 7 12.77 3.55 -41.53
CA ARG A 7 12.77 3.54 -40.06
C ARG A 7 12.16 4.84 -39.57
N ILE A 8 11.16 4.74 -38.71
CA ILE A 8 10.41 5.86 -38.14
C ILE A 8 10.74 5.97 -36.65
N THR A 9 11.13 7.18 -36.24
CA THR A 9 11.51 7.49 -34.85
C THR A 9 10.79 8.70 -34.28
N THR A 10 10.13 9.50 -35.12
CA THR A 10 9.32 10.64 -34.70
C THR A 10 7.86 10.46 -35.10
N ILE A 11 6.96 11.23 -34.47
CA ILE A 11 5.53 11.19 -34.82
C ILE A 11 5.28 11.87 -36.14
N GLU A 12 6.02 12.93 -36.40
CA GLU A 12 5.93 13.73 -37.61
C GLU A 12 6.21 12.83 -38.82
N GLU A 13 7.29 12.03 -38.77
CA GLU A 13 7.60 11.00 -39.77
C GLU A 13 6.50 9.94 -39.88
N LEU A 14 5.94 9.48 -38.76
CA LEU A 14 4.91 8.44 -38.74
C LEU A 14 3.61 8.93 -39.39
N SER A 15 3.16 10.12 -38.99
CA SER A 15 1.93 10.74 -39.46
C SER A 15 2.00 11.08 -40.94
N GLU A 16 3.13 11.61 -41.40
CA GLU A 16 3.37 11.90 -42.82
C GLU A 16 3.42 10.62 -43.66
N THR A 17 4.08 9.57 -43.17
CA THR A 17 4.25 8.32 -43.94
C THR A 17 2.95 7.52 -44.07
N LEU A 18 2.06 7.59 -43.06
CA LEU A 18 0.82 6.81 -42.99
C LEU A 18 -0.47 7.65 -43.15
N ASP A 19 -0.33 8.96 -43.43
CA ASP A 19 -1.43 9.91 -43.58
C ASP A 19 -2.39 9.89 -42.36
N LEU A 20 -1.83 10.00 -41.14
CA LEU A 20 -2.59 9.88 -39.88
C LEU A 20 -3.12 11.23 -39.39
N ASN A 21 -4.42 11.31 -39.14
CA ASN A 21 -5.04 12.39 -38.37
C ASN A 21 -5.12 12.00 -36.89
N LEU A 22 -4.18 12.49 -36.09
CA LEU A 22 -4.04 12.14 -34.66
C LEU A 22 -4.55 13.27 -33.75
N THR A 23 -5.26 12.89 -32.71
CA THR A 23 -5.61 13.78 -31.58
C THR A 23 -4.38 14.06 -30.70
N GLU A 24 -4.45 15.12 -29.89
CA GLU A 24 -3.37 15.46 -28.94
C GLU A 24 -3.03 14.32 -27.98
N LYS A 25 -4.05 13.58 -27.51
CA LYS A 25 -3.88 12.40 -26.65
C LYS A 25 -3.09 11.30 -27.37
N GLU A 26 -3.43 11.01 -28.62
CA GLU A 26 -2.77 9.97 -29.41
C GLU A 26 -1.33 10.36 -29.74
N ILE A 27 -1.08 11.62 -30.07
CA ILE A 27 0.27 12.17 -30.24
C ILE A 27 1.09 11.92 -28.96
N LYS A 28 0.53 12.19 -27.78
CA LYS A 28 1.25 11.93 -26.51
C LYS A 28 1.59 10.45 -26.31
N LEU A 29 0.67 9.54 -26.60
CA LEU A 29 0.87 8.08 -26.48
C LEU A 29 1.96 7.61 -27.44
N LEU A 30 1.88 8.00 -28.72
CA LEU A 30 2.83 7.59 -29.75
C LEU A 30 4.22 8.19 -29.52
N ARG A 31 4.34 9.41 -28.99
CA ARG A 31 5.63 10.04 -28.61
C ARG A 31 6.30 9.21 -27.55
N TYR A 32 5.53 8.78 -26.55
CA TYR A 32 6.04 7.94 -25.49
C TYR A 32 6.52 6.58 -26.02
N PHE A 33 5.78 5.98 -26.96
CA PHE A 33 6.19 4.74 -27.62
C PHE A 33 7.51 4.91 -28.38
N LEU A 34 7.57 5.90 -29.28
CA LEU A 34 8.72 6.14 -30.16
C LEU A 34 9.98 6.60 -29.42
N LYS A 35 9.84 7.20 -28.23
CA LYS A 35 10.99 7.51 -27.36
C LYS A 35 11.81 6.25 -26.98
N LYS A 36 11.19 5.07 -26.99
CA LYS A 36 11.82 3.80 -26.56
C LYS A 36 11.84 2.72 -27.63
N LYS A 37 11.11 2.92 -28.74
CA LYS A 37 10.86 1.91 -29.77
C LYS A 37 10.93 2.56 -31.15
N ILE A 38 11.11 1.73 -32.17
CA ILE A 38 11.18 2.14 -33.56
C ILE A 38 10.07 1.44 -34.34
N ILE A 39 9.59 2.09 -35.39
CA ILE A 39 8.64 1.49 -36.33
C ILE A 39 9.33 1.34 -37.68
N HIS A 40 9.22 0.18 -38.30
CA HIS A 40 9.69 -0.05 -39.67
C HIS A 40 8.50 -0.13 -40.61
N ILE A 41 8.55 0.67 -41.68
CA ILE A 41 7.49 0.73 -42.70
C ILE A 41 8.08 0.39 -44.06
N ALA A 42 7.43 -0.48 -44.83
CA ALA A 42 7.68 -0.62 -46.26
C ALA A 42 6.36 -0.60 -47.02
N ASN A 43 6.31 0.08 -48.16
CA ASN A 43 5.11 0.19 -49.00
C ASN A 43 3.85 0.61 -48.20
N LYS A 44 3.99 1.63 -47.34
CA LYS A 44 2.93 2.10 -46.40
C LYS A 44 2.40 1.02 -45.43
N LYS A 45 3.10 -0.10 -45.25
CA LYS A 45 2.79 -1.15 -44.28
C LYS A 45 3.83 -1.22 -43.17
N ILE A 46 3.36 -1.35 -41.93
CA ILE A 46 4.21 -1.52 -40.76
C ILE A 46 4.65 -2.97 -40.66
N ILE A 47 5.97 -3.19 -40.79
CA ILE A 47 6.60 -4.52 -40.67
C ILE A 47 7.01 -4.80 -39.21
N TYR A 48 7.36 -3.75 -38.47
CA TYR A 48 7.77 -3.86 -37.07
C TYR A 48 7.29 -2.66 -36.25
N PRO A 49 6.81 -2.85 -35.01
CA PRO A 49 6.60 -4.14 -34.34
C PRO A 49 5.44 -4.94 -34.95
N GLY A 50 5.49 -6.26 -34.81
CA GLY A 50 4.37 -7.11 -35.26
C GLY A 50 3.16 -7.00 -34.34
N VAL A 51 1.95 -7.17 -34.88
CA VAL A 51 0.69 -7.17 -34.10
C VAL A 51 0.74 -8.21 -32.97
N SER A 52 1.24 -9.42 -33.25
CA SER A 52 1.30 -10.51 -32.26
C SER A 52 2.23 -10.19 -31.08
N GLU A 53 3.42 -9.65 -31.34
CA GLU A 53 4.37 -9.25 -30.29
C GLU A 53 3.79 -8.13 -29.42
N THR A 54 3.18 -7.15 -30.07
CA THR A 54 2.57 -5.99 -29.42
C THR A 54 1.39 -6.41 -28.52
N ARG A 55 0.57 -7.37 -28.98
CA ARG A 55 -0.50 -7.99 -28.18
C ARG A 55 0.03 -8.76 -26.97
N LYS A 56 1.12 -9.50 -27.11
CA LYS A 56 1.74 -10.19 -25.95
C LYS A 56 2.13 -9.19 -24.87
N LYS A 57 2.76 -8.06 -25.26
CA LYS A 57 3.13 -6.98 -24.33
C LYS A 57 1.91 -6.33 -23.67
N GLN A 58 0.83 -6.14 -24.42
CA GLN A 58 -0.42 -5.64 -23.86
C GLN A 58 -0.99 -6.57 -22.79
N ILE A 59 -1.05 -7.89 -23.07
CA ILE A 59 -1.56 -8.89 -22.12
C ILE A 59 -0.69 -8.93 -20.85
N GLU A 60 0.63 -8.83 -20.99
CA GLU A 60 1.54 -8.72 -19.83
C GLU A 60 1.21 -7.50 -18.96
N ILE A 61 0.92 -6.34 -19.57
CA ILE A 61 0.53 -5.12 -18.87
C ILE A 61 -0.81 -5.29 -18.16
N GLU A 62 -1.80 -5.92 -18.79
CA GLU A 62 -3.11 -6.20 -18.19
C GLU A 62 -3.00 -7.11 -16.96
N LYS A 63 -2.17 -8.17 -17.06
CA LYS A 63 -1.86 -9.04 -15.90
C LYS A 63 -1.21 -8.24 -14.78
N ASN A 64 -0.28 -7.37 -15.10
CA ASN A 64 0.39 -6.52 -14.12
C ASN A 64 -0.58 -5.51 -13.47
N LEU A 65 -1.49 -4.92 -14.24
CA LEU A 65 -2.54 -4.03 -13.71
C LEU A 65 -3.41 -4.74 -12.69
N SER A 66 -3.92 -5.94 -13.02
CA SER A 66 -4.72 -6.73 -12.08
C SER A 66 -3.97 -7.06 -10.79
N LYS A 67 -2.67 -7.37 -10.89
CA LYS A 67 -1.82 -7.61 -9.72
C LYS A 67 -1.68 -6.36 -8.86
N LEU A 68 -1.38 -5.21 -9.46
CA LEU A 68 -1.25 -3.93 -8.76
C LEU A 68 -2.56 -3.50 -8.09
N GLU A 69 -3.72 -3.73 -8.72
CA GLU A 69 -5.04 -3.44 -8.14
C GLU A 69 -5.33 -4.31 -6.90
N LYS A 70 -5.01 -5.61 -6.98
CA LYS A 70 -5.13 -6.52 -5.83
C LYS A 70 -4.23 -6.08 -4.67
N GLU A 71 -2.97 -5.74 -4.95
CA GLU A 71 -2.04 -5.23 -3.94
C GLU A 71 -2.51 -3.90 -3.34
N LEU A 72 -3.03 -2.99 -4.17
CA LEU A 72 -3.58 -1.71 -3.69
C LEU A 72 -4.75 -1.93 -2.72
N ASN A 73 -5.67 -2.83 -3.08
CA ASN A 73 -6.81 -3.16 -2.22
C ASN A 73 -6.36 -3.83 -0.92
N TYR A 74 -5.37 -4.72 -0.96
CA TYR A 74 -4.76 -5.30 0.24
C TYR A 74 -4.24 -4.23 1.20
N TRP A 75 -3.44 -3.28 0.69
CA TRP A 75 -2.89 -2.20 1.54
C TRP A 75 -3.94 -1.23 2.05
N LYS A 76 -4.95 -0.89 1.24
CA LYS A 76 -6.12 -0.11 1.70
C LYS A 76 -6.87 -0.82 2.82
N ASN A 77 -7.13 -2.12 2.67
CA ASN A 77 -7.82 -2.90 3.68
C ASN A 77 -7.01 -3.00 4.98
N ASN A 78 -5.70 -3.17 4.88
CA ASN A 78 -4.81 -3.16 6.05
C ASN A 78 -4.82 -1.81 6.77
N LYS A 79 -4.70 -0.70 6.03
CA LYS A 79 -4.80 0.66 6.60
C LYS A 79 -6.16 0.83 7.31
N ASN A 80 -7.25 0.54 6.61
CA ASN A 80 -8.61 0.67 7.15
C ASN A 80 -8.82 -0.20 8.40
N LYS A 81 -8.28 -1.42 8.42
CA LYS A 81 -8.35 -2.31 9.59
C LYS A 81 -7.64 -1.69 10.80
N VAL A 82 -6.43 -1.16 10.61
CA VAL A 82 -5.67 -0.53 11.71
C VAL A 82 -6.35 0.77 12.17
N GLU A 83 -6.87 1.59 11.26
CA GLU A 83 -7.59 2.82 11.60
C GLU A 83 -8.92 2.55 12.30
N ARG A 84 -9.72 1.60 11.81
CA ARG A 84 -10.95 1.16 12.49
C ARG A 84 -10.65 0.66 13.89
N ASN A 85 -9.61 -0.16 14.04
CA ASN A 85 -9.18 -0.60 15.37
C ASN A 85 -8.76 0.58 16.25
N LYS A 86 -8.02 1.57 15.73
CA LYS A 86 -7.64 2.77 16.50
C LYS A 86 -8.87 3.56 16.97
N LYS A 87 -9.90 3.68 16.12
CA LYS A 87 -11.14 4.42 16.43
C LYS A 87 -12.09 3.66 17.36
N LEU A 88 -12.28 2.37 17.12
CA LEU A 88 -13.22 1.53 17.87
C LEU A 88 -12.64 1.03 19.19
N ALA A 89 -11.32 0.93 19.30
CA ALA A 89 -10.67 0.43 20.51
C ALA A 89 -11.17 1.13 21.79
N PRO A 90 -11.15 2.47 21.91
CA PRO A 90 -11.66 3.16 23.10
C PRO A 90 -13.10 2.76 23.45
N ILE A 91 -13.97 2.67 22.45
CA ILE A 91 -15.39 2.31 22.64
C ILE A 91 -15.50 0.88 23.17
N THR A 92 -14.82 -0.06 22.51
CA THR A 92 -14.84 -1.47 22.92
C THR A 92 -14.24 -1.70 24.32
N MET A 93 -13.38 -0.81 24.79
CA MET A 93 -12.80 -0.86 26.14
C MET A 93 -13.84 -0.76 27.24
N PHE A 94 -14.73 0.23 27.12
CA PHE A 94 -15.76 0.50 28.12
C PHE A 94 -16.75 -0.65 28.25
N LEU A 95 -16.86 -1.50 27.22
CA LEU A 95 -17.69 -2.69 27.23
C LEU A 95 -17.01 -3.89 27.92
N LYS A 96 -15.71 -3.84 28.18
CA LYS A 96 -14.98 -4.97 28.81
C LYS A 96 -15.20 -4.97 30.32
N LYS A 97 -15.65 -6.10 30.86
CA LYS A 97 -15.77 -6.32 32.32
C LYS A 97 -14.48 -6.03 33.08
N ASN A 98 -13.33 -6.41 32.52
CA ASN A 98 -12.03 -6.22 33.17
C ASN A 98 -11.63 -4.72 33.24
N TYR A 99 -12.11 -3.87 32.32
CA TYR A 99 -11.92 -2.41 32.41
C TYR A 99 -12.57 -1.86 33.69
N TRP A 100 -13.84 -2.19 33.95
CA TRP A 100 -14.53 -1.72 35.14
C TRP A 100 -13.95 -2.31 36.43
N ARG A 101 -13.54 -3.59 36.41
CA ARG A 101 -12.82 -4.20 37.54
C ARG A 101 -11.53 -3.44 37.87
N HIS A 102 -10.79 -3.02 36.85
CA HIS A 102 -9.60 -2.21 37.02
C HIS A 102 -9.92 -0.86 37.65
N LYS A 103 -10.90 -0.13 37.10
CA LYS A 103 -11.29 1.19 37.61
C LYS A 103 -11.80 1.14 39.05
N ILE A 104 -12.60 0.13 39.39
CA ILE A 104 -13.06 -0.09 40.76
C ILE A 104 -11.85 -0.33 41.68
N LYS A 105 -10.95 -1.24 41.32
CA LYS A 105 -9.75 -1.52 42.15
C LYS A 105 -8.82 -0.31 42.29
N GLU A 106 -8.66 0.48 41.23
CA GLU A 106 -7.86 1.70 41.25
C GLU A 106 -8.43 2.76 42.22
N ILE A 107 -9.75 2.77 42.43
CA ILE A 107 -10.43 3.65 43.38
C ILE A 107 -10.41 3.06 44.80
N THR A 108 -10.71 1.77 44.96
CA THR A 108 -10.95 1.15 46.27
C THR A 108 -9.70 0.60 46.94
N ASN A 109 -8.62 0.35 46.20
CA ASN A 109 -7.39 -0.24 46.72
C ASN A 109 -6.18 0.67 46.44
N LYS A 110 -5.64 1.29 47.50
CA LYS A 110 -4.50 2.22 47.44
C LYS A 110 -3.21 1.55 46.95
N GLU A 111 -2.93 0.33 47.39
CA GLU A 111 -1.75 -0.43 46.95
C GLU A 111 -1.83 -0.73 45.45
N TYR A 112 -2.99 -1.20 44.99
CA TYR A 112 -3.22 -1.47 43.58
C TYR A 112 -3.07 -0.20 42.73
N LYS A 113 -3.61 0.94 43.21
CA LYS A 113 -3.43 2.23 42.53
C LYS A 113 -1.95 2.59 42.39
N GLN A 114 -1.16 2.38 43.44
CA GLN A 114 0.28 2.64 43.38
C GLN A 114 0.99 1.68 42.41
N ASP A 115 0.64 0.39 42.41
CA ASP A 115 1.17 -0.59 41.46
C ASP A 115 0.90 -0.19 40.01
N VAL A 116 -0.28 0.36 39.70
CA VAL A 116 -0.64 0.85 38.36
C VAL A 116 0.25 2.02 37.94
N LEU A 117 0.45 2.99 38.84
CA LEU A 117 1.30 4.15 38.59
C LEU A 117 2.76 3.73 38.38
N ASP A 118 3.28 2.89 39.26
CA ASP A 118 4.67 2.43 39.23
C ASP A 118 4.96 1.55 38.01
N SER A 119 3.98 0.72 37.61
CA SER A 119 4.08 -0.09 36.39
C SER A 119 3.76 0.68 35.12
N ARG A 120 3.39 1.97 35.21
CA ARG A 120 3.00 2.82 34.06
C ARG A 120 2.00 2.11 33.14
N LEU A 121 1.09 1.34 33.73
CA LEU A 121 0.08 0.58 33.02
C LEU A 121 -1.02 1.55 32.58
N THR A 122 -1.06 1.86 31.29
CA THR A 122 -2.07 2.79 30.76
C THR A 122 -3.36 2.06 30.41
N ASP A 123 -4.49 2.77 30.45
CA ASP A 123 -5.77 2.26 29.94
C ASP A 123 -5.67 1.81 28.47
N LYS A 124 -4.71 2.35 27.71
CA LYS A 124 -4.43 1.96 26.33
C LYS A 124 -3.90 0.54 26.20
N VAL A 125 -3.30 -0.03 27.24
CA VAL A 125 -2.92 -1.46 27.28
C VAL A 125 -4.17 -2.34 27.26
N LEU A 126 -5.26 -1.87 27.87
CA LEU A 126 -6.56 -2.56 27.93
C LEU A 126 -7.22 -2.66 26.54
N LEU A 127 -6.83 -1.75 25.65
CA LEU A 127 -7.29 -1.65 24.27
C LEU A 127 -6.66 -2.68 23.36
N ASP A 128 -5.52 -3.24 23.75
CA ASP A 128 -4.74 -4.06 22.85
C ASP A 128 -4.89 -5.56 23.17
N PRO A 129 -5.42 -6.37 22.22
CA PRO A 129 -5.51 -7.81 22.40
C PRO A 129 -4.16 -8.47 22.74
N GLU A 130 -3.04 -7.93 22.23
CA GLU A 130 -1.68 -8.46 22.49
C GLU A 130 -1.33 -8.41 23.99
N TYR A 131 -1.96 -7.54 24.78
CA TYR A 131 -1.66 -7.35 26.21
C TYR A 131 -2.79 -7.81 27.14
N SER A 132 -3.82 -8.47 26.61
CA SER A 132 -4.99 -8.93 27.38
C SER A 132 -4.61 -9.83 28.56
N ASN A 133 -3.84 -10.89 28.33
CA ASN A 133 -3.38 -11.83 29.37
C ASN A 133 -2.52 -11.14 30.45
N LEU A 134 -1.65 -10.21 30.04
CA LEU A 134 -0.83 -9.44 30.96
C LEU A 134 -1.71 -8.64 31.93
N PHE A 135 -2.73 -7.97 31.39
CA PHE A 135 -3.66 -7.19 32.19
C PHE A 135 -4.52 -8.04 33.12
N GLU A 136 -5.02 -9.18 32.64
CA GLU A 136 -5.80 -10.11 33.47
C GLU A 136 -4.98 -10.65 34.64
N THR A 137 -3.72 -11.00 34.38
CA THR A 137 -2.79 -11.44 35.43
C THR A 137 -2.49 -10.31 36.41
N PHE A 138 -2.26 -9.09 35.90
CA PHE A 138 -2.05 -7.89 36.72
C PHE A 138 -3.22 -7.60 37.65
N LEU A 139 -4.46 -7.77 37.17
CA LEU A 139 -5.66 -7.54 37.97
C LEU A 139 -5.78 -8.48 39.17
N VAL A 140 -5.32 -9.72 39.04
CA VAL A 140 -5.60 -10.77 40.02
C VAL A 140 -4.39 -11.04 40.92
N ASN A 141 -3.17 -11.02 40.40
CA ASN A 141 -1.98 -11.52 41.10
C ASN A 141 -1.07 -10.38 41.62
N PRO A 142 -0.96 -10.18 42.95
CA PRO A 142 -0.07 -9.16 43.55
C PRO A 142 1.42 -9.39 43.30
N ASP A 143 1.89 -10.63 43.34
CA ASP A 143 3.30 -10.94 43.13
C ASP A 143 3.72 -10.66 41.68
N TYR A 144 2.80 -10.88 40.74
CA TYR A 144 3.01 -10.48 39.36
C TYR A 144 3.19 -8.97 39.22
N ARG A 145 2.40 -8.15 39.94
CA ARG A 145 2.52 -6.68 39.91
C ARG A 145 3.88 -6.22 40.41
N LYS A 146 4.38 -6.80 41.50
CA LYS A 146 5.72 -6.52 42.04
C LYS A 146 6.81 -6.84 41.01
N LYS A 147 6.79 -8.03 40.41
CA LYS A 147 7.74 -8.43 39.37
C LYS A 147 7.66 -7.54 38.13
N LEU A 148 6.46 -7.15 37.72
CA LEU A 148 6.26 -6.27 36.58
C LEU A 148 6.86 -4.88 36.84
N LYS A 149 6.63 -4.32 38.03
CA LYS A 149 7.24 -3.05 38.47
C LYS A 149 8.76 -3.12 38.44
N GLU A 150 9.35 -4.17 39.01
CA GLU A 150 10.80 -4.41 38.98
C GLU A 150 11.33 -4.48 37.54
N THR A 151 10.64 -5.23 36.68
CA THR A 151 11.02 -5.40 35.27
C THR A 151 11.01 -4.06 34.51
N ILE A 152 10.03 -3.21 34.76
CA ILE A 152 9.91 -1.90 34.09
C ILE A 152 11.00 -0.94 34.54
N ASN A 153 11.32 -0.96 35.83
CA ASN A 153 12.35 -0.10 36.40
C ASN A 153 13.76 -0.51 35.99
N THR A 154 14.01 -1.80 35.79
CA THR A 154 15.32 -2.36 35.43
C THR A 154 15.55 -2.44 33.92
N SER A 155 14.49 -2.65 33.12
CA SER A 155 14.63 -2.84 31.67
C SER A 155 14.92 -1.54 30.93
N ILE A 156 15.99 -1.55 30.12
CA ILE A 156 16.36 -0.45 29.20
C ILE A 156 15.20 -0.09 28.25
N VAL A 157 14.39 -1.08 27.85
CA VAL A 157 13.28 -0.91 26.90
C VAL A 157 12.11 -0.14 27.52
N TYR A 158 11.81 -0.40 28.79
CA TYR A 158 10.64 0.16 29.48
C TYR A 158 10.97 1.34 30.39
N LYS A 159 12.24 1.58 30.71
CA LYS A 159 12.69 2.68 31.58
C LYS A 159 12.12 4.05 31.19
N ASN A 160 11.96 4.31 29.89
CA ASN A 160 11.46 5.57 29.35
C ASN A 160 10.11 5.46 28.62
N ASN A 161 9.46 4.28 28.62
CA ASN A 161 8.21 4.06 27.87
C ASN A 161 7.13 3.46 28.77
N SER A 162 5.87 3.80 28.51
CA SER A 162 4.73 3.11 29.13
C SER A 162 4.50 1.73 28.49
N ILE A 163 3.93 0.81 29.27
CA ILE A 163 3.41 -0.44 28.69
C ILE A 163 2.35 -0.05 27.65
N GLY A 164 2.42 -0.66 26.46
CA GLY A 164 1.53 -0.38 25.33
C GLY A 164 1.92 0.81 24.46
N GLY A 165 2.83 1.70 24.90
CA GLY A 165 3.31 2.82 24.08
C GLY A 165 3.98 2.37 22.77
N TYR A 166 4.66 1.22 22.81
CA TYR A 166 5.21 0.58 21.60
C TYR A 166 4.13 0.10 20.64
N SER A 167 2.97 -0.33 21.12
CA SER A 167 1.88 -0.75 20.25
C SER A 167 1.28 0.41 19.47
N GLU A 168 1.11 1.58 20.11
CA GLU A 168 0.65 2.77 19.40
C GLU A 168 1.64 3.19 18.30
N LYS A 169 2.94 3.25 18.63
CA LYS A 169 4.00 3.51 17.65
C LYS A 169 3.99 2.48 16.51
N LYS A 170 3.78 1.19 16.81
CA LYS A 170 3.65 0.10 15.83
C LYS A 170 2.43 0.28 14.93
N LYS A 171 1.28 0.70 15.47
CA LYS A 171 0.05 0.99 14.70
C LYS A 171 0.25 2.19 13.78
N GLU A 172 0.84 3.26 14.28
CA GLU A 172 1.15 4.46 13.48
C GLU A 172 2.16 4.19 12.39
N PHE A 173 3.21 3.42 12.69
CA PHE A 173 4.17 2.95 11.70
C PHE A 173 3.47 2.14 10.60
N LYS A 174 2.60 1.19 10.96
CA LYS A 174 1.81 0.41 9.98
C LYS A 174 0.92 1.29 9.09
N ILE A 175 0.28 2.33 9.64
CA ILE A 175 -0.52 3.28 8.86
C ILE A 175 0.38 4.02 7.86
N LYS A 176 1.47 4.64 8.33
CA LYS A 176 2.41 5.37 7.47
C LYS A 176 3.00 4.50 6.36
N THR A 177 3.43 3.27 6.69
CA THR A 177 3.92 2.32 5.69
C THR A 177 2.84 1.98 4.67
N SER A 178 1.60 1.77 5.11
CA SER A 178 0.48 1.46 4.20
C SER A 178 0.18 2.64 3.27
N GLU A 179 0.21 3.88 3.77
CA GLU A 179 0.04 5.09 2.97
C GLU A 179 1.10 5.23 1.89
N MET A 180 2.38 5.10 2.28
CA MET A 180 3.50 5.14 1.33
C MET A 180 3.35 4.08 0.23
N LYS A 181 2.94 2.85 0.60
CA LYS A 181 2.72 1.77 -0.36
C LYS A 181 1.54 2.05 -1.28
N ILE A 182 0.43 2.57 -0.75
CA ILE A 182 -0.75 2.97 -1.54
C ILE A 182 -0.37 4.01 -2.59
N ASP A 183 0.41 5.03 -2.22
CA ASP A 183 0.79 6.10 -3.15
C ASP A 183 1.77 5.62 -4.21
N GLN A 184 2.71 4.75 -3.85
CA GLN A 184 3.59 4.08 -4.82
C GLN A 184 2.79 3.25 -5.83
N LEU A 185 1.85 2.43 -5.35
CA LEU A 185 1.01 1.58 -6.20
C LEU A 185 0.09 2.40 -7.12
N ARG A 186 -0.47 3.52 -6.61
CA ARG A 186 -1.27 4.45 -7.44
C ARG A 186 -0.47 5.04 -8.60
N LYS A 187 0.78 5.44 -8.35
CA LYS A 187 1.67 5.94 -9.42
C LYS A 187 1.95 4.85 -10.45
N GLN A 188 2.30 3.64 -10.00
CA GLN A 188 2.55 2.49 -10.88
C GLN A 188 1.32 2.07 -11.70
N LEU A 189 0.12 2.13 -11.11
CA LEU A 189 -1.14 1.89 -11.82
C LEU A 189 -1.36 2.90 -12.92
N LYS A 190 -1.22 4.20 -12.62
CA LYS A 190 -1.39 5.28 -13.61
C LYS A 190 -0.41 5.12 -14.77
N GLU A 191 0.85 4.80 -14.49
CA GLU A 191 1.86 4.54 -15.52
C GLU A 191 1.53 3.30 -16.37
N SER A 192 1.06 2.23 -15.74
CA SER A 192 0.70 0.98 -16.42
C SER A 192 -0.56 1.14 -17.27
N GLN A 193 -1.54 1.92 -16.81
CA GLN A 193 -2.75 2.30 -17.56
C GLN A 193 -2.36 3.13 -18.80
N PHE A 194 -1.49 4.12 -18.63
CA PHE A 194 -0.99 4.91 -19.76
C PHE A 194 -0.25 4.03 -20.79
N LYS A 195 0.58 3.08 -20.33
CA LYS A 195 1.21 2.10 -21.24
C LYS A 195 0.19 1.21 -21.93
N LYS A 196 -0.86 0.77 -21.24
CA LYS A 196 -1.93 -0.03 -21.85
C LYS A 196 -2.60 0.76 -22.98
N GLU A 197 -3.02 2.00 -22.74
CA GLU A 197 -3.63 2.87 -23.76
C GLU A 197 -2.69 3.09 -24.96
N MET A 198 -1.39 3.23 -24.70
CA MET A 198 -0.39 3.34 -25.76
C MET A 198 -0.33 2.08 -26.61
N TYR A 199 -0.27 0.89 -26.00
CA TYR A 199 -0.25 -0.37 -26.73
C TYR A 199 -1.58 -0.63 -27.47
N ASP A 200 -2.71 -0.29 -26.86
CA ASP A 200 -4.04 -0.30 -27.51
C ASP A 200 -3.99 0.51 -28.83
N LYS A 201 -3.47 1.74 -28.77
CA LYS A 201 -3.38 2.60 -29.95
C LYS A 201 -2.40 2.08 -31.00
N ILE A 202 -1.24 1.59 -30.59
CA ILE A 202 -0.28 0.99 -31.53
C ILE A 202 -0.89 -0.22 -32.22
N ILE A 203 -1.60 -1.10 -31.50
CA ILE A 203 -2.26 -2.27 -32.10
C ILE A 203 -3.33 -1.86 -33.12
N GLU A 204 -4.11 -0.81 -32.84
CA GLU A 204 -5.08 -0.25 -33.77
C GLU A 204 -4.40 0.18 -35.08
N ILE A 205 -3.32 0.97 -34.98
CA ILE A 205 -2.54 1.42 -36.15
C ILE A 205 -1.93 0.23 -36.88
N LEU A 206 -1.30 -0.70 -36.17
CA LEU A 206 -0.70 -1.88 -36.77
C LEU A 206 -1.73 -2.67 -37.57
N LYS A 207 -2.92 -2.93 -37.03
CA LYS A 207 -3.99 -3.65 -37.75
C LYS A 207 -4.46 -2.92 -39.01
N LYS A 208 -4.49 -1.59 -39.00
CA LYS A 208 -4.90 -0.78 -40.15
C LYS A 208 -3.85 -0.79 -41.26
N TYR A 209 -2.57 -0.88 -40.90
CA TYR A 209 -1.44 -0.75 -41.81
C TYR A 209 -0.53 -1.99 -41.84
N SER A 210 -1.05 -3.21 -41.61
CA SER A 210 -0.26 -4.46 -41.79
C SER A 210 -0.49 -5.13 -43.14
#